data_AF-A0AAW6CBX8-F1
#
_entry.id   AF-A0AAW6CBX8-F1
#
_cell.length_a   1.000
_cell.length_b   1.000
_cell.length_c   1.000
_cell.angle_alpha   90.00
_cell.angle_beta   90.00
_cell.angle_gamma   90.00
#
_symmetry.space_group_name_H-M   'P 1'
#
loop_
_entity.id
_entity.type
_entity.pdbx_description
1 polymer ?
#
loop_
_entity_poly.entity_id
_entity_poly.type
_entity_poly.pdbx_seq_one_letter_code
_entity_poly.pdbx_strand_id
1 'polypeptide(L)'
;MQVKKAGGKVYGAVLTAAEKKAMDLEIQRELAEYDRKHIAEIDATILWVLHEQFGFGAQRLRTYYDAFHDRIKELVSRYEMEDQDDIWLCTQMLKRIGVDVEAWHKESEHGT
;
A
#
# COMPACT_ATOMS: atom_id res chain seq x y z
N MET A 1 -31.61 -6.00 11.62
CA MET A 1 -31.10 -5.08 12.66
C MET A 1 -32.15 -5.03 13.75
N GLN A 2 -31.75 -5.15 15.02
CA GLN A 2 -32.67 -5.00 16.15
C GLN A 2 -32.48 -3.65 16.82
N VAL A 3 -33.49 -2.80 16.72
CA VAL A 3 -33.47 -1.44 17.28
C VAL A 3 -33.93 -1.49 18.73
N LYS A 4 -33.08 -1.06 19.65
CA LYS A 4 -33.39 -0.95 21.07
C LYS A 4 -34.23 0.32 21.32
N LYS A 5 -35.46 0.12 21.82
CA LYS A 5 -36.43 1.20 22.11
C LYS A 5 -36.89 1.13 23.56
N ALA A 6 -37.01 2.28 24.22
CA ALA A 6 -37.59 2.44 25.56
C ALA A 6 -38.35 3.77 25.62
N GLY A 7 -39.57 3.74 26.18
CA GLY A 7 -40.41 4.94 26.27
C GLY A 7 -40.69 5.64 24.93
N GLY A 8 -40.75 4.89 23.82
CA GLY A 8 -40.94 5.45 22.47
C GLY A 8 -39.68 6.03 21.82
N LYS A 9 -38.53 6.08 22.52
CA LYS A 9 -37.26 6.58 21.99
C LYS A 9 -36.31 5.44 21.63
N VAL A 10 -35.65 5.58 20.48
CA VAL A 10 -34.56 4.69 20.04
C VAL A 10 -33.27 5.12 20.72
N TYR A 11 -32.57 4.20 21.39
CA TYR A 11 -31.31 4.47 22.08
C TYR A 11 -30.14 3.59 21.59
N GLY A 12 -30.39 2.72 20.62
CA GLY A 12 -29.33 1.94 19.99
C GLY A 12 -29.88 0.95 18.98
N ALA A 13 -29.00 0.35 18.20
CA ALA A 13 -29.32 -0.75 17.30
C ALA A 13 -28.23 -1.82 17.40
N VAL A 14 -28.64 -3.07 17.38
CA VAL A 14 -27.73 -4.23 17.29
C VAL A 14 -27.89 -4.80 15.89
N LEU A 15 -26.81 -4.79 15.13
CA LEU A 15 -26.76 -5.45 13.83
C LEU A 15 -26.90 -6.97 14.03
N THR A 16 -27.65 -7.61 13.15
CA THR A 16 -27.65 -9.07 13.07
C THR A 16 -26.29 -9.56 12.59
N ALA A 17 -25.97 -10.83 12.82
CA ALA A 17 -24.72 -11.41 12.33
C ALA A 17 -24.56 -11.28 10.80
N ALA A 18 -25.67 -11.38 10.04
CA ALA A 18 -25.67 -11.20 8.59
C ALA A 18 -25.36 -9.75 8.18
N GLU A 19 -25.95 -8.77 8.86
CA GLU A 19 -25.68 -7.34 8.59
C GLU A 19 -24.27 -6.94 9.00
N LYS A 20 -23.76 -7.45 10.13
CA LYS A 20 -22.38 -7.24 10.52
C LYS A 20 -21.41 -7.81 9.48
N LYS A 21 -21.65 -9.03 9.00
CA LYS A 21 -20.85 -9.66 7.95
C LYS A 21 -20.90 -8.89 6.62
N ALA A 22 -22.07 -8.37 6.23
CA ALA A 22 -22.21 -7.55 5.03
C ALA A 22 -21.46 -6.22 5.15
N MET A 23 -21.50 -5.59 6.33
CA MET A 23 -20.75 -4.36 6.62
C MET A 23 -19.24 -4.60 6.61
N ASP A 24 -18.77 -5.69 7.24
CA ASP A 24 -17.35 -6.05 7.23
C ASP A 24 -16.86 -6.29 5.78
N LEU A 25 -17.66 -6.93 4.93
CA LEU A 25 -17.35 -7.10 3.50
C LEU A 25 -17.25 -5.77 2.74
N GLU A 26 -18.13 -4.81 3.02
CA GLU A 26 -18.10 -3.48 2.39
C GLU A 26 -16.87 -2.68 2.81
N ILE A 27 -16.52 -2.70 4.12
CA ILE A 27 -15.31 -2.07 4.64
C ILE A 27 -14.06 -2.66 3.98
N GLN A 28 -14.00 -3.99 3.87
CA GLN A 28 -12.89 -4.66 3.17
C GLN A 28 -12.84 -4.29 1.68
N ARG A 29 -14.00 -4.12 1.02
CA ARG A 29 -14.05 -3.67 -0.37
C ARG A 29 -13.54 -2.24 -0.53
N GLU A 30 -13.97 -1.32 0.35
CA GLU A 30 -13.52 0.07 0.35
C GLU A 30 -12.02 0.17 0.62
N LEU A 31 -11.50 -0.56 1.61
CA LEU A 31 -10.06 -0.62 1.89
C LEU A 31 -9.29 -1.13 0.68
N ALA A 32 -9.75 -2.22 0.06
CA ALA A 32 -9.10 -2.76 -1.14
C ALA A 32 -9.19 -1.81 -2.35
N GLU A 33 -10.27 -1.05 -2.51
CA GLU A 33 -10.40 -0.01 -3.53
C GLU A 33 -9.48 1.19 -3.27
N TYR A 34 -9.39 1.61 -2.01
CA TYR A 34 -8.50 2.67 -1.56
C TYR A 34 -7.04 2.29 -1.79
N ASP A 35 -6.63 1.10 -1.36
CA ASP A 35 -5.28 0.58 -1.58
C ASP A 35 -4.94 0.52 -3.08
N ARG A 36 -5.86 0.04 -3.93
CA ARG A 36 -5.65 0.02 -5.39
C ARG A 36 -5.46 1.41 -6.00
N LYS A 37 -6.27 2.39 -5.59
CA LYS A 37 -6.12 3.78 -6.07
C LYS A 37 -4.81 4.40 -5.60
N HIS A 38 -4.42 4.14 -4.35
CA HIS A 38 -3.17 4.64 -3.79
C HIS A 38 -1.95 4.04 -4.49
N ILE A 39 -1.97 2.73 -4.81
CA ILE A 39 -0.89 2.08 -5.57
C ILE A 39 -0.75 2.72 -6.96
N ALA A 40 -1.87 2.93 -7.67
CA ALA A 40 -1.84 3.54 -9.00
C ALA A 40 -1.26 4.96 -8.99
N GLU A 41 -1.59 5.76 -7.97
CA GLU A 41 -1.05 7.12 -7.83
C GLU A 41 0.44 7.14 -7.47
N ILE A 42 0.89 6.19 -6.64
CA ILE A 42 2.32 6.02 -6.33
C ILE A 42 3.10 5.64 -7.59
N ASP A 43 2.61 4.67 -8.36
CA ASP A 43 3.21 4.28 -9.65
C ASP A 43 3.28 5.48 -10.60
N ALA A 44 2.18 6.23 -10.74
CA ALA A 44 2.12 7.41 -11.59
C ALA A 44 3.14 8.48 -11.15
N THR A 45 3.26 8.72 -9.85
CA THR A 45 4.22 9.70 -9.29
C THR A 45 5.66 9.32 -9.61
N ILE A 46 6.03 8.06 -9.41
CA ILE A 46 7.39 7.57 -9.72
C ILE A 46 7.68 7.69 -11.22
N LEU A 47 6.73 7.25 -12.07
CA LEU A 47 6.88 7.34 -13.52
C LEU A 47 6.99 8.80 -14.00
N TRP A 48 6.25 9.72 -13.39
CA TRP A 48 6.34 11.14 -13.71
C TRP A 48 7.71 11.72 -13.32
N VAL A 49 8.23 11.42 -12.14
CA VAL A 49 9.59 11.84 -11.72
C VAL A 49 10.64 11.29 -12.69
N LEU A 50 10.51 10.03 -13.12
CA LEU A 50 11.40 9.43 -14.12
C LEU A 50 11.35 10.14 -15.48
N HIS A 51 10.16 10.58 -15.89
CA HIS A 51 9.98 11.37 -17.10
C HIS A 51 10.61 12.76 -16.96
N GLU A 52 10.28 13.50 -15.91
CA GLU A 52 10.65 14.90 -15.74
C GLU A 52 12.15 15.08 -15.45
N GLN A 53 12.71 14.27 -14.55
CA GLN A 53 14.10 14.43 -14.10
C GLN A 53 15.11 13.72 -15.00
N PHE A 54 14.71 12.63 -15.68
CA PHE A 54 15.62 11.78 -16.46
C PHE A 54 15.23 11.63 -17.93
N GLY A 55 14.15 12.28 -18.38
CA GLY A 55 13.73 12.31 -19.78
C GLY A 55 13.22 10.97 -20.30
N PHE A 56 12.68 10.09 -19.43
CA PHE A 56 12.21 8.78 -19.88
C PHE A 56 10.95 8.94 -20.75
N GLY A 57 11.01 8.46 -21.99
CA GLY A 57 9.84 8.31 -22.86
C GLY A 57 9.02 7.06 -22.52
N ALA A 58 7.83 6.95 -23.12
CA ALA A 58 6.84 5.91 -22.81
C ALA A 58 7.41 4.47 -22.80
N GLN A 59 8.30 4.12 -23.74
CA GLN A 59 8.89 2.78 -23.79
C GLN A 59 9.78 2.49 -22.57
N ARG A 60 10.62 3.45 -22.16
CA ARG A 60 11.51 3.28 -20.99
C ARG A 60 10.70 3.27 -19.70
N LEU A 61 9.65 4.08 -19.61
CA LEU A 61 8.71 4.05 -18.50
C LEU A 61 8.01 2.70 -18.37
N ARG A 62 7.58 2.11 -19.50
CA ARG A 62 7.00 0.76 -19.48
C ARG A 62 7.98 -0.29 -18.99
N THR A 63 9.23 -0.25 -19.47
CA THR A 63 10.28 -1.17 -19.00
C THR A 63 10.53 -1.04 -17.51
N TYR A 64 10.57 0.18 -16.97
CA TYR A 64 10.70 0.41 -15.53
C TYR A 64 9.49 -0.16 -14.77
N TYR A 65 8.27 0.16 -15.23
CA TYR A 65 7.02 -0.30 -14.61
C TYR A 65 6.97 -1.82 -14.48
N ASP A 66 7.27 -2.53 -15.56
CA ASP A 66 7.27 -4.00 -15.58
C ASP A 66 8.33 -4.56 -14.61
N ALA A 67 9.56 -4.05 -14.65
CA ALA A 67 10.64 -4.49 -13.78
C ALA A 67 10.37 -4.22 -12.29
N PHE A 68 9.76 -3.07 -11.97
CA PHE A 68 9.36 -2.71 -10.61
C PHE A 68 8.30 -3.68 -10.08
N HIS A 69 7.27 -3.96 -10.88
CA HIS A 69 6.19 -4.88 -10.50
C HIS A 69 6.66 -6.33 -10.34
N ASP A 70 7.56 -6.80 -11.20
CA ASP A 70 8.16 -8.13 -11.06
C ASP A 70 8.98 -8.25 -9.77
N ARG A 71 9.70 -7.18 -9.38
CA ARG A 71 10.42 -7.15 -8.10
C ARG A 71 9.49 -7.16 -6.89
N ILE A 72 8.37 -6.42 -6.93
CA ILE A 72 7.37 -6.45 -5.86
C ILE A 72 6.77 -7.85 -5.71
N LYS A 73 6.41 -8.53 -6.81
CA LYS A 73 5.92 -9.92 -6.77
C LYS A 73 6.94 -10.88 -6.17
N GLU A 74 8.21 -10.74 -6.53
CA GLU A 74 9.29 -11.55 -5.97
C GLU A 74 9.43 -11.35 -4.45
N LEU A 75 9.34 -10.10 -3.99
CA LEU A 75 9.35 -9.77 -2.56
C LEU A 75 8.16 -10.41 -1.83
N VAL A 76 6.94 -10.21 -2.33
CA VAL A 76 5.72 -10.81 -1.75
C VAL A 76 5.84 -12.33 -1.66
N SER A 77 6.28 -12.98 -2.74
CA SER A 77 6.45 -14.43 -2.77
C SER A 77 7.49 -14.94 -1.76
N ARG A 78 8.55 -14.17 -1.47
CA ARG A 78 9.54 -14.54 -0.44
C ARG A 78 8.95 -14.42 0.97
N TYR A 79 8.19 -13.37 1.25
CA TYR A 79 7.54 -13.18 2.55
C TYR A 79 6.39 -14.17 2.81
N GLU A 80 5.70 -14.64 1.77
CA GLU A 80 4.69 -15.71 1.91
C GLU A 80 5.31 -17.09 2.18
N MET A 81 6.60 -17.29 1.90
CA MET A 81 7.29 -18.58 1.96
C MET A 81 8.22 -18.74 3.18
N GLU A 82 8.61 -17.66 3.86
CA GLU A 82 9.52 -17.71 5.01
C GLU A 82 9.02 -16.81 6.15
N ASP A 83 8.78 -17.40 7.34
CA ASP A 83 8.61 -16.69 8.64
C ASP A 83 9.96 -16.05 9.09
N GLN A 84 10.69 -15.41 8.19
CA GLN A 84 11.94 -14.73 8.50
C GLN A 84 11.73 -13.21 8.49
N ASP A 85 11.88 -12.65 9.69
CA ASP A 85 11.84 -11.24 9.99
C ASP A 85 12.67 -10.39 8.98
N ASP A 86 11.98 -9.43 8.38
CA ASP A 86 12.43 -8.05 8.20
C ASP A 86 13.64 -7.73 7.30
N ILE A 87 14.07 -8.60 6.38
CA ILE A 87 15.11 -8.22 5.40
C ILE A 87 14.49 -7.63 4.13
N TRP A 88 14.34 -6.30 4.10
CA TRP A 88 14.01 -5.53 2.91
C TRP A 88 15.09 -5.67 1.82
N LEU A 89 14.89 -6.61 0.90
CA LEU A 89 15.86 -6.98 -0.15
C LEU A 89 16.36 -5.77 -0.94
N CYS A 90 15.46 -4.86 -1.34
CA CYS A 90 15.84 -3.66 -2.09
C CYS A 90 16.72 -2.71 -1.27
N THR A 91 16.40 -2.50 0.02
CA THR A 91 17.20 -1.69 0.93
C THR A 91 18.62 -2.25 1.07
N GLN A 92 18.75 -3.58 1.20
CA GLN A 92 20.07 -4.23 1.27
C GLN A 92 20.84 -4.14 -0.05
N MET A 93 20.16 -4.29 -1.19
CA MET A 93 20.80 -4.13 -2.50
C MET A 93 21.30 -2.70 -2.73
N LEU A 94 20.55 -1.69 -2.29
CA LEU A 94 20.95 -0.29 -2.34
C LEU A 94 22.17 -0.02 -1.45
N LYS A 95 22.21 -0.57 -0.23
CA LYS A 95 23.37 -0.44 0.67
C LYS A 95 24.67 -0.98 0.03
N ARG A 96 24.60 -2.05 -0.77
CA ARG A 96 25.76 -2.60 -1.50
C ARG A 96 26.35 -1.65 -2.54
N ILE A 97 25.58 -0.70 -3.05
CA ILE A 97 26.04 0.33 -3.98
C ILE A 97 26.26 1.70 -3.30
N GLY A 98 26.26 1.72 -1.96
CA GLY A 98 26.50 2.93 -1.17
C GLY A 98 25.27 3.83 -0.99
N VAL A 99 24.06 3.32 -1.22
CA VAL A 99 22.80 4.06 -1.03
C VAL A 99 22.11 3.57 0.24
N ASP A 100 21.90 4.47 1.22
CA ASP A 100 21.18 4.17 2.46
C ASP A 100 19.89 5.01 2.57
N VAL A 101 18.77 4.40 2.17
CA VAL A 101 17.46 5.05 2.15
C VAL A 101 16.93 5.30 3.57
N GLU A 102 17.30 4.47 4.55
CA GLU A 102 16.89 4.66 5.95
C GLU A 102 17.56 5.89 6.56
N ALA A 103 18.82 6.15 6.20
CA ALA A 103 19.52 7.36 6.58
C ALA A 103 18.82 8.60 5.98
N TRP A 104 18.48 8.57 4.68
CA TRP A 104 17.77 9.66 4.02
C TRP A 104 16.40 9.96 4.63
N HIS A 105 15.64 8.92 5.02
CA HIS A 105 14.36 9.13 5.72
C HIS A 105 14.56 9.86 7.05
N LYS A 106 15.54 9.43 7.86
CA LYS A 106 15.84 10.09 9.14
C LYS A 106 16.27 11.55 8.95
N GLU A 107 17.05 11.84 7.92
CA GLU A 107 17.42 13.22 7.56
C GLU A 107 16.19 14.08 7.22
N SER A 108 15.24 13.52 6.44
CA SER A 108 14.03 14.23 6.04
C SER A 108 13.05 14.50 7.19
N GLU A 109 12.95 13.59 8.17
CA GLU A 109 12.09 13.78 9.35
C GLU A 109 12.64 14.82 10.34
N HIS A 110 13.95 15.09 10.31
CA HIS A 110 14.60 16.09 11.15
C HIS A 110 14.89 17.41 10.41
N GLY A 111 14.40 17.55 9.17
CA GLY A 111 14.72 18.65 8.27
C GLY A 111 13.49 19.41 7.76
N THR A 112 12.88 20.24 8.61
CA THR A 112 12.54 21.67 8.34
C THR A 112 12.04 22.36 9.61
#